data_AF-A0AA97JRF4-F1
#
_entry.id   AF-A0AA97JRF4-F1
#
_cell.length_a   1.000
_cell.length_b   1.000
_cell.length_c   1.000
_cell.angle_alpha   90.00
_cell.angle_beta   90.00
_cell.angle_gamma   90.00
#
_symmetry.space_group_name_H-M   'P 1'
#
loop_
_entity.id
_entity.type
_entity.pdbx_description
1 polymer ?
#
loop_
_entity_poly.entity_id
_entity_poly.type
_entity_poly.pdbx_seq_one_letter_code
_entity_poly.pdbx_strand_id
1 'polypeptide(L)'
;MEKMRVALLVVFSAAVLWPDRALALKCYSCTPQPCNNQCMDPMNCSEEDRYCMTVVELLEIGPSSVKQISKMCMPNCSEIIQHPVFTSCCQRDFCNLNGDAAARFCNSRMLLGILATSVSALLWTGL
;
A
#
# COMPACT_ATOMS: atom_id res chain seq x y z
N MET A 1 -46.39 -26.15 -20.09
CA MET A 1 -46.05 -25.92 -18.66
C MET A 1 -44.66 -26.46 -18.32
N GLU A 2 -44.34 -27.71 -18.69
CA GLU A 2 -43.01 -28.33 -18.44
C GLU A 2 -41.85 -27.65 -19.19
N LYS A 3 -42.03 -27.39 -20.50
CA LYS A 3 -41.01 -26.75 -21.36
C LYS A 3 -40.58 -25.35 -20.88
N MET A 4 -41.49 -24.59 -20.25
CA MET A 4 -41.20 -23.25 -19.72
C MET A 4 -40.31 -23.30 -18.48
N ARG A 5 -40.54 -24.30 -17.60
CA ARG A 5 -39.75 -24.52 -16.38
C ARG A 5 -38.33 -24.99 -16.72
N VAL A 6 -38.21 -25.88 -17.71
CA VAL A 6 -36.91 -26.34 -18.20
C VAL A 6 -36.13 -25.19 -18.84
N ALA A 7 -36.78 -24.34 -19.65
CA ALA A 7 -36.13 -23.18 -20.24
C ALA A 7 -35.64 -22.15 -19.20
N LEU A 8 -36.45 -21.88 -18.16
CA LEU A 8 -36.07 -20.96 -17.08
C LEU A 8 -34.89 -21.49 -16.25
N LEU A 9 -34.85 -22.79 -15.97
CA LEU A 9 -33.75 -23.42 -15.23
C LEU A 9 -32.43 -23.42 -16.03
N VAL A 10 -32.49 -23.57 -17.36
CA VAL A 10 -31.33 -23.53 -18.25
C VAL A 10 -30.77 -22.10 -18.40
N VAL A 11 -31.63 -21.08 -18.36
CA VAL A 11 -31.17 -19.67 -18.38
C VAL A 11 -30.54 -19.28 -17.05
N PHE A 12 -31.07 -19.75 -15.92
CA PHE A 12 -30.51 -19.47 -14.59
C PHE A 12 -29.13 -20.11 -14.37
N SER A 13 -28.84 -21.26 -14.98
CA SER A 13 -27.56 -21.95 -14.82
C SER A 13 -26.40 -21.30 -15.60
N ALA A 14 -26.67 -20.53 -16.66
CA ALA A 14 -25.64 -19.82 -17.42
C ALA A 14 -25.20 -18.49 -16.77
N ALA A 15 -26.00 -17.93 -15.87
CA ALA A 15 -25.68 -16.67 -15.18
C ALA A 15 -24.76 -16.84 -13.96
N VAL A 16 -24.56 -18.06 -13.47
CA VAL A 16 -23.83 -18.36 -12.22
C VAL A 16 -22.34 -18.65 -12.46
N LEU A 17 -21.93 -18.83 -13.72
CA LEU A 17 -20.55 -19.16 -14.09
C LEU A 17 -19.92 -18.00 -14.86
N TRP A 18 -19.92 -16.80 -14.29
CA TRP A 18 -18.82 -15.91 -14.61
C TRP A 18 -17.61 -16.47 -13.87
N PRO A 19 -16.56 -16.95 -14.59
CA PRO A 19 -15.29 -17.14 -13.91
C PRO A 19 -14.94 -15.78 -13.33
N ASP A 20 -14.76 -15.73 -12.01
CA ASP A 20 -14.10 -14.62 -11.35
C ASP A 20 -12.73 -14.55 -12.03
N ARG A 21 -12.62 -13.72 -13.08
CA ARG A 21 -11.32 -13.38 -13.63
C ARG A 21 -10.69 -12.65 -12.47
N ALA A 22 -9.87 -13.36 -11.70
CA ALA A 22 -9.05 -12.79 -10.67
C ALA A 22 -8.17 -11.77 -11.39
N LEU A 23 -8.64 -10.52 -11.42
CA LEU A 23 -7.88 -9.42 -11.97
C LEU A 23 -6.61 -9.38 -11.14
N ALA A 24 -5.47 -9.44 -11.82
CA ALA A 24 -4.18 -9.39 -11.17
C ALA A 24 -4.14 -8.16 -10.25
N LEU A 25 -3.89 -8.40 -8.97
CA LEU A 25 -3.90 -7.38 -7.93
C LEU A 25 -2.84 -6.32 -8.26
N LYS A 26 -3.09 -5.07 -7.86
CA LYS A 26 -2.06 -4.02 -7.92
C LYS A 26 -1.61 -3.70 -6.51
N CYS A 27 -0.32 -3.59 -6.28
CA CYS A 27 0.24 -3.28 -4.96
C CYS A 27 1.33 -2.22 -5.08
N TYR A 28 1.70 -1.62 -3.95
CA TYR A 28 2.99 -0.96 -3.84
C TYR A 28 4.09 -1.99 -3.60
N SER A 29 5.27 -1.72 -4.13
CA SER A 29 6.49 -2.50 -3.96
C SER A 29 7.65 -1.57 -3.65
N CYS A 30 8.69 -2.08 -3.00
CA CYS A 30 9.96 -1.38 -2.84
C CYS A 30 11.02 -2.33 -2.27
N THR A 31 12.30 -2.00 -2.49
CA THR A 31 13.39 -2.52 -1.66
C THR A 31 13.36 -1.88 -0.27
N PRO A 32 13.99 -2.46 0.76
CA PRO A 32 13.95 -1.91 2.13
C PRO A 32 14.25 -0.40 2.19
N GLN A 33 13.27 0.40 2.57
CA GLN A 33 13.38 1.85 2.77
C GLN A 33 13.12 2.21 4.24
N PRO A 34 13.72 3.29 4.76
CA PRO A 34 13.45 3.70 6.13
C PRO A 34 12.00 4.15 6.35
N CYS A 35 11.28 4.49 5.27
CA CYS A 35 10.00 5.13 5.37
C CYS A 35 9.01 4.78 4.27
N ASN A 36 7.72 4.92 4.63
CA ASN A 36 6.61 4.49 3.80
C ASN A 36 6.49 5.32 2.52
N ASN A 37 6.71 6.65 2.56
CA ASN A 37 6.61 7.51 1.37
C ASN A 37 7.70 7.26 0.32
N GLN A 38 8.84 6.68 0.73
CA GLN A 38 9.92 6.25 -0.16
C GLN A 38 9.67 4.82 -0.68
N CYS A 39 8.66 4.12 -0.14
CA CYS A 39 8.31 2.74 -0.45
C CYS A 39 6.90 2.68 -1.06
N MET A 40 6.73 3.36 -2.20
CA MET A 40 5.43 3.53 -2.89
C MET A 40 5.55 3.29 -4.40
N ASP A 41 6.38 2.33 -4.83
CA ASP A 41 6.49 2.05 -6.27
C ASP A 41 5.31 1.16 -6.71
N PRO A 42 4.41 1.64 -7.58
CA PRO A 42 3.26 0.86 -8.01
C PRO A 42 3.71 -0.32 -8.88
N MET A 43 3.13 -1.50 -8.63
CA MET A 43 3.43 -2.74 -9.35
C MET A 43 2.15 -3.52 -9.65
N ASN A 44 2.09 -4.15 -10.82
CA ASN A 44 1.09 -5.17 -11.13
C ASN A 44 1.60 -6.52 -10.62
N CYS A 45 0.79 -7.24 -9.85
CA CYS A 45 1.13 -8.55 -9.34
C CYS A 45 0.92 -9.66 -10.39
N SER A 46 1.41 -10.87 -10.10
CA SER A 46 1.08 -12.06 -10.88
C SER A 46 -0.39 -12.47 -10.68
N GLU A 47 -0.94 -13.28 -11.57
CA GLU A 47 -2.28 -13.88 -11.38
C GLU A 47 -2.34 -14.83 -10.17
N GLU A 48 -1.19 -15.36 -9.75
CA GLU A 48 -1.07 -16.22 -8.57
C GLU A 48 -1.04 -15.43 -7.26
N ASP A 49 -0.66 -14.14 -7.32
CA ASP A 49 -0.53 -13.29 -6.15
C ASP A 49 -1.89 -12.80 -5.68
N ARG A 50 -2.20 -13.05 -4.41
CA ARG A 50 -3.49 -12.69 -3.81
C ARG A 50 -3.39 -11.63 -2.73
N TYR A 51 -2.18 -11.25 -2.34
CA TYR A 51 -1.93 -10.36 -1.22
C TYR A 51 -0.91 -9.28 -1.58
N CYS A 52 -1.19 -8.05 -1.15
CA CYS A 52 -0.16 -7.05 -0.93
C CYS A 52 0.40 -7.25 0.48
N MET A 53 1.70 -7.56 0.55
CA MET A 53 2.43 -7.74 1.80
C MET A 53 3.22 -6.48 2.12
N THR A 54 3.25 -6.08 3.40
CA THR A 54 4.23 -5.13 3.93
C THR A 54 5.02 -5.81 5.04
N VAL A 55 6.34 -5.76 4.94
CA VAL A 55 7.27 -6.20 5.98
C VAL A 55 7.93 -4.96 6.59
N VAL A 56 7.98 -4.93 7.91
CA VAL A 56 8.68 -3.91 8.70
C VAL A 56 9.69 -4.61 9.58
N GLU A 57 10.96 -4.30 9.38
CA GLU A 57 12.07 -4.83 10.18
C GLU A 57 12.65 -3.70 11.04
N LEU A 58 12.93 -3.99 12.31
CA LEU A 58 13.63 -3.10 13.22
C LEU A 58 15.05 -3.63 13.42
N LEU A 59 16.03 -3.01 12.75
CA LEU A 59 17.44 -3.36 12.94
C LEU A 59 18.00 -2.61 14.15
N GLU A 60 18.51 -3.34 15.14
CA GLU A 60 19.21 -2.75 16.27
C GLU A 60 20.66 -2.41 15.89
N ILE A 61 21.02 -1.13 16.02
CA ILE A 61 22.36 -0.61 15.80
C ILE A 61 22.81 0.10 17.08
N GLY A 62 23.46 -0.67 17.96
CA GLY A 62 23.84 -0.20 19.30
C GLY A 62 22.59 0.15 20.13
N PRO A 63 22.52 1.34 20.78
CA PRO A 63 21.36 1.75 21.57
C PRO A 63 20.19 2.29 20.73
N SER A 64 20.30 2.28 19.40
CA SER A 64 19.29 2.81 18.47
C SER A 64 18.69 1.70 17.61
N SER A 65 17.46 1.87 17.16
CA SER A 65 16.83 0.99 16.17
C SER A 65 16.54 1.74 14.87
N VAL A 66 16.80 1.08 13.74
CA VAL A 66 16.51 1.57 12.39
C VAL A 66 15.37 0.75 11.82
N LYS A 67 14.28 1.44 11.45
CA LYS A 67 13.15 0.82 10.77
C LYS A 67 13.47 0.65 9.29
N GLN A 68 13.13 -0.50 8.73
CA GLN A 68 13.15 -0.79 7.31
C GLN A 68 11.79 -1.33 6.88
N ILE A 69 11.28 -0.83 5.76
CA ILE A 69 9.97 -1.18 5.21
C ILE A 69 10.21 -1.74 3.82
N SER A 70 9.68 -2.94 3.55
CA SER A 70 9.58 -3.51 2.22
C SER A 70 8.13 -3.87 1.90
N LYS A 71 7.79 -3.84 0.61
CA LYS A 71 6.46 -4.17 0.12
C LYS A 71 6.58 -5.05 -1.12
N MET A 72 5.67 -6.01 -1.26
CA MET A 72 5.67 -6.96 -2.37
C MET A 72 4.29 -7.59 -2.59
N CYS A 73 4.13 -8.20 -3.75
CA CYS A 73 3.03 -9.13 -4.02
C CYS A 73 3.40 -10.53 -3.49
N MET A 74 2.41 -11.28 -3.01
CA MET A 74 2.65 -12.65 -2.53
C MET A 74 1.43 -13.55 -2.78
N PRO A 75 1.62 -14.83 -3.16
CA PRO A 75 0.51 -15.78 -3.33
C PRO A 75 -0.13 -16.16 -1.99
N ASN A 76 0.68 -16.24 -0.93
CA ASN A 76 0.26 -16.55 0.44
C ASN A 76 0.89 -15.56 1.41
N CYS A 77 0.17 -15.16 2.45
CA CYS A 77 0.69 -14.15 3.37
C CYS A 77 0.45 -14.56 4.82
N SER A 78 1.52 -14.52 5.62
CA SER A 78 1.50 -14.83 7.06
C SER A 78 1.81 -13.57 7.83
N GLU A 79 0.84 -13.09 8.61
CA GLU A 79 1.05 -11.92 9.47
C GLU A 79 1.91 -12.28 10.67
N ILE A 80 2.84 -11.39 11.00
CA ILE A 80 3.76 -11.52 12.13
C ILE A 80 3.67 -10.22 12.92
N ILE A 81 3.47 -10.31 14.23
CA ILE A 81 3.33 -9.15 15.13
C ILE A 81 4.37 -9.25 16.26
N GLN A 82 5.59 -9.64 15.92
CA GLN A 82 6.64 -9.94 16.90
C GLN A 82 7.93 -9.21 16.57
N HIS A 83 8.52 -8.52 17.54
CA HIS A 83 9.83 -7.89 17.35
C HIS A 83 10.90 -8.92 16.95
N PRO A 84 11.82 -8.57 16.03
CA PRO A 84 11.96 -7.27 15.37
C PRO A 84 11.20 -7.14 14.04
N VAL A 85 10.44 -8.17 13.61
CA VAL A 85 9.84 -8.26 12.26
C VAL A 85 8.32 -8.28 12.32
N PHE A 86 7.71 -7.33 11.64
CA PHE A 86 6.26 -7.24 11.51
C PHE A 86 5.84 -7.42 10.07
N THR A 87 4.82 -8.24 9.86
CA THR A 87 4.24 -8.49 8.54
C THR A 87 2.75 -8.23 8.59
N SER A 88 2.24 -7.48 7.62
CA SER A 88 0.80 -7.24 7.41
C SER A 88 0.40 -7.53 5.97
N CYS A 89 -0.84 -7.99 5.81
CA CYS A 89 -1.35 -8.50 4.54
C CYS A 89 -2.70 -7.86 4.19
N CYS A 90 -2.96 -7.63 2.91
CA CYS A 90 -4.29 -7.18 2.45
C CYS A 90 -4.55 -7.58 0.99
N GLN A 91 -5.82 -7.63 0.57
CA GLN A 91 -6.25 -8.22 -0.71
C GLN A 91 -7.03 -7.25 -1.62
N ARG A 92 -6.64 -5.97 -1.63
CA ARG A 92 -7.26 -4.95 -2.50
C ARG A 92 -6.18 -4.16 -3.22
N ASP A 93 -6.52 -3.63 -4.39
CA ASP A 93 -5.58 -2.78 -5.13
C ASP A 93 -5.04 -1.64 -4.26
N PHE A 94 -3.71 -1.54 -4.22
CA PHE A 94 -2.93 -0.55 -3.47
C PHE A 94 -3.21 -0.49 -1.96
N CYS A 95 -3.76 -1.55 -1.39
CA CYS A 95 -4.16 -1.58 0.02
C CYS A 95 -2.99 -1.46 1.00
N ASN A 96 -1.77 -1.78 0.55
CA ASN A 96 -0.56 -1.64 1.35
C ASN A 96 0.01 -0.21 1.34
N LEU A 97 -0.80 0.81 1.04
CA LEU A 97 -0.42 2.21 1.15
C LEU A 97 -0.02 2.65 2.58
N ASN A 98 -0.57 1.99 3.59
CA ASN A 98 -0.32 2.30 4.99
C ASN A 98 0.60 1.21 5.55
N GLY A 99 1.91 1.37 5.38
CA GLY A 99 2.89 0.49 6.03
C GLY A 99 2.95 0.77 7.53
N ASP A 100 2.01 0.18 8.28
CA ASP A 100 1.80 0.41 9.71
C ASP A 100 1.46 1.88 10.02
N ALA A 101 0.40 2.14 10.79
CA ALA A 101 -0.04 3.50 11.11
C ALA A 101 1.03 4.33 11.86
N ALA A 102 2.11 3.69 12.32
CA ALA A 102 3.25 4.29 13.01
C ALA A 102 4.29 5.00 12.11
N ALA A 103 4.33 4.79 10.79
CA ALA A 103 5.39 5.36 9.91
C ALA A 103 4.90 6.47 8.97
N ARG A 104 3.98 7.33 9.43
CA ARG A 104 3.37 8.37 8.59
C ARG A 104 4.33 9.44 8.04
N PHE A 105 5.59 9.54 8.48
CA PHE A 105 6.44 10.67 8.09
C PHE A 105 7.93 10.30 7.96
N CYS A 106 8.50 10.34 6.75
CA CYS A 106 9.97 10.37 6.58
C CYS A 106 10.58 11.76 6.44
N ASN A 107 9.75 12.78 6.19
CA ASN A 107 10.19 14.15 5.90
C ASN A 107 9.28 15.08 6.72
N SER A 108 9.73 15.97 7.62
CA SER A 108 10.85 16.93 7.57
C SER A 108 10.76 17.83 6.32
N ARG A 109 10.49 19.13 6.53
CA ARG A 109 10.21 20.21 5.53
C ARG A 109 8.73 20.51 5.25
N MET A 110 7.94 20.90 6.27
CA MET A 110 6.94 21.95 6.02
C MET A 110 7.71 23.27 5.88
N LEU A 111 7.94 23.68 4.63
CA LEU A 111 7.86 25.07 4.17
C LEU A 111 8.20 26.18 5.20
N LEU A 112 9.47 26.31 5.60
CA LEU A 112 10.00 27.60 6.07
C LEU A 112 10.32 28.48 4.84
N GLY A 113 9.30 28.77 4.05
CA GLY A 113 9.40 29.51 2.79
C GLY A 113 8.45 30.72 2.69
N ILE A 114 7.81 31.12 3.80
CA ILE A 114 6.81 32.21 3.79
C ILE A 114 7.30 33.46 4.54
N LEU A 115 8.49 33.46 5.15
CA LEU A 115 9.03 34.65 5.84
C LEU A 115 9.92 35.55 4.95
N ALA A 116 10.24 35.14 3.72
CA ALA A 116 11.11 35.94 2.85
C ALA A 116 10.37 37.03 2.05
N THR A 117 9.05 36.98 1.95
CA THR A 117 8.26 37.95 1.17
C THR A 117 7.90 39.22 1.95
N SER A 118 7.97 39.21 3.29
CA SER A 118 7.68 40.41 4.10
C SER A 118 8.84 41.40 4.16
N VAL A 119 10.10 40.95 4.03
CA VAL A 119 11.28 41.84 4.05
C VAL A 119 11.37 42.65 2.75
N SER A 120 10.93 42.08 1.62
CA SER A 120 10.93 42.78 0.33
C SER A 120 9.87 43.90 0.27
N ALA A 121 8.77 43.76 1.02
CA ALA A 121 7.74 44.80 1.11
C ALA A 121 8.18 45.99 1.99
N LEU A 122 8.93 45.73 3.07
CA LEU A 122 9.44 46.80 3.94
C LEU A 122 10.55 47.62 3.28
N LEU A 123 11.35 47.01 2.40
CA LEU A 123 12.38 47.72 1.64
C LEU A 123 11.81 48.61 0.52
N TRP A 124 10.57 48.36 0.08
CA TRP A 124 9.89 49.18 -0.94
C TRP A 124 9.08 50.33 -0.34
N THR A 125 8.64 50.24 0.92
CA THR A 125 7.88 51.32 1.58
C THR A 125 8.73 52.34 2.35
N GLY A 126 10.06 52.21 2.34
CA GLY A 126 10.98 53.28 2.77
C GLY A 126 10.68 53.86 4.15
N LEU A 127 10.66 53.00 5.18
CA LEU A 127 10.72 53.43 6.59
C LEU A 127 12.15 53.28 7.12
#